data_AF-A0A1X0QAZ3-F1
#
_entry.id   AF-A0A1X0QAZ3-F1
#
_cell.length_a   1.000
_cell.length_b   1.000
_cell.length_c   1.000
_cell.angle_alpha   90.00
_cell.angle_beta   90.00
_cell.angle_gamma   90.00
#
_symmetry.space_group_name_H-M   'P 1'
#
loop_
_entity.id
_entity.type
_entity.pdbx_description
1 polymer ?
#
loop_
_entity_poly.entity_id
_entity_poly.type
_entity_poly.pdbx_seq_one_letter_code
_entity_poly.pdbx_strand_id
1 'polypeptide(L)' 'MKDETLKRIIFLDEVKINIFTSDGARYVIHYPGEKHNSKKIVPTLKHGGGCVMVWGIYHIKVLVD' A
#
# COMPACT_ATOMS: atom_id res chain seq x y z
N MET A 1 12.09 -28.75 -14.84
CA MET A 1 11.06 -28.34 -15.83
C MET A 1 10.27 -27.09 -15.42
N LYS A 2 10.08 -26.77 -14.13
CA LYS A 2 9.38 -25.53 -13.71
C LYS A 2 10.24 -24.26 -13.82
N ASP A 3 11.55 -24.35 -13.59
CA ASP A 3 12.44 -23.18 -13.60
C ASP A 3 12.70 -22.57 -14.98
N GLU A 4 12.66 -23.36 -16.06
CA GLU A 4 12.88 -22.86 -17.43
C GLU A 4 11.76 -21.90 -17.86
N THR A 5 10.52 -22.19 -17.46
CA THR A 5 9.36 -21.37 -17.83
C THR A 5 9.38 -20.02 -17.11
N LEU A 6 9.71 -20.02 -15.82
CA LEU A 6 9.81 -18.78 -15.03
C LEU A 6 10.92 -17.85 -15.53
N LYS A 7 12.03 -18.40 -16.05
CA LYS A 7 13.09 -17.63 -16.71
C LYS A 7 12.66 -16.95 -18.02
N ARG A 8 11.51 -17.29 -18.60
CA ARG A 8 11.00 -16.67 -19.84
C ARG A 8 9.83 -15.73 -19.59
N ILE A 9 9.32 -15.67 -18.37
CA ILE A 9 8.18 -14.83 -18.01
C ILE A 9 8.70 -13.48 -17.53
N ILE A 10 8.15 -12.42 -18.11
CA ILE A 10 8.32 -11.04 -17.68
C ILE A 10 7.03 -10.63 -16.96
N PHE A 11 7.14 -10.13 -15.74
CA PHE A 11 6.00 -9.65 -14.96
C PHE A 11 5.88 -8.15 -15.08
N LEU A 12 4.63 -7.69 -15.01
CA LEU A 12 4.28 -6.30 -15.05
C LEU A 12 3.25 -5.99 -13.99
N ASP A 13 3.45 -4.91 -13.26
CA ASP A 13 2.51 -4.50 -12.22
C ASP A 13 2.46 -2.98 -12.07
N GLU A 14 1.37 -2.52 -11.46
CA GLU A 14 1.16 -1.15 -11.03
C GLU A 14 1.11 -1.08 -9.51
N VAL A 15 1.93 -0.21 -8.94
CA VAL A 15 1.91 0.06 -7.51
C VAL A 15 1.57 1.52 -7.24
N LYS A 16 0.63 1.71 -6.33
CA LYS A 16 0.34 3.01 -5.74
C LYS A 16 1.16 3.17 -4.46
N ILE A 17 1.98 4.21 -4.41
CA ILE A 17 2.74 4.58 -3.22
C ILE A 17 2.14 5.87 -2.66
N ASN A 18 1.51 5.78 -1.49
CA ASN A 18 0.96 6.95 -0.81
C ASN A 18 2.12 7.75 -0.18
N ILE A 19 2.16 9.06 -0.42
CA ILE A 19 3.21 9.95 0.14
C ILE A 19 2.95 10.19 1.63
N PHE A 20 1.68 10.31 1.99
CA PHE A 20 1.24 10.46 3.35
C PHE A 20 0.23 9.37 3.68
N THR A 21 0.29 8.86 4.91
CA THR A 21 -0.63 7.85 5.42
C THR A 21 -0.48 6.46 4.74
N SER A 22 -0.72 5.40 5.49
CA SER A 22 -0.91 4.05 4.92
C SER A 22 -2.40 3.75 4.72
N ASP A 23 -2.71 2.87 3.76
CA ASP A 23 -4.05 2.30 3.58
C ASP A 23 -4.40 1.25 4.66
N GLY A 24 -3.52 1.09 5.66
CA GLY A 24 -3.69 0.14 6.76
C GLY A 24 -4.81 0.54 7.71
N ALA A 25 -5.18 -0.42 8.58
CA ALA A 25 -6.18 -0.19 9.61
C ALA A 25 -5.78 0.97 10.53
N ARG A 26 -6.78 1.80 10.87
CA ARG A 26 -6.61 2.87 11.86
C ARG A 26 -7.49 2.59 13.06
N TYR A 27 -6.93 2.83 14.24
CA TYR A 27 -7.63 2.64 15.50
C TYR A 27 -8.02 4.00 16.07
N VAL A 28 -9.27 4.11 16.51
CA VAL A 28 -9.80 5.25 17.25
C VAL A 28 -10.27 4.74 18.60
N ILE A 29 -9.90 5.45 19.67
CA ILE A 29 -10.37 5.17 21.02
C ILE A 29 -11.54 6.10 21.33
N HIS A 30 -12.68 5.55 21.76
CA HIS A 30 -13.85 6.29 22.19
C HIS A 30 -14.40 5.72 23.50
N TYR A 31 -14.72 6.58 24.47
CA TYR A 31 -15.29 6.18 25.75
C TYR A 31 -16.80 6.52 25.82
N PRO A 32 -17.63 5.69 26.48
CA PRO A 32 -19.05 5.95 26.64
C PRO A 32 -19.32 7.30 27.33
N GLY A 33 -20.14 8.15 26.72
CA GLY A 33 -20.50 9.47 27.25
C GLY A 33 -19.55 10.62 26.90
N GLU A 34 -18.43 10.36 26.21
CA GLU A 34 -17.61 11.45 25.67
C GLU A 34 -18.31 12.16 24.51
N LYS A 35 -18.32 13.51 24.55
CA LYS A 35 -18.71 14.32 23.40
C LYS A 35 -17.73 14.11 22.23
N HIS A 36 -18.21 14.33 21.01
CA HIS A 36 -17.41 14.23 19.80
C HIS A 36 -16.16 15.13 19.91
N ASN A 37 -14.99 14.50 19.92
CA ASN A 37 -13.71 15.18 20.05
C ASN A 37 -12.98 15.15 18.70
N SER A 38 -12.77 16.34 18.11
CA SER A 38 -12.11 16.49 16.81
C SER A 38 -10.68 15.94 16.78
N LYS A 39 -10.01 15.82 17.93
CA LYS A 39 -8.68 15.22 18.06
C LYS A 39 -8.68 13.70 17.97
N LYS A 40 -9.83 13.05 18.11
CA LYS A 40 -9.99 11.59 18.05
C LYS A 40 -10.62 11.13 16.73
N ILE A 41 -10.72 12.01 15.74
CA ILE A 41 -11.25 11.67 14.43
C ILE A 41 -10.10 11.16 13.56
N VAL A 42 -10.26 9.95 13.02
CA VAL A 42 -9.45 9.55 11.86
C VAL A 42 -9.96 10.36 10.69
N PRO A 43 -9.10 11.18 10.08
CA PRO A 43 -9.56 12.01 8.98
C PRO A 43 -9.94 11.04 7.82
N THR A 44 -10.90 11.40 6.97
CA THR A 44 -11.50 10.58 5.88
C THR A 44 -10.55 10.29 4.72
N LEU A 45 -10.21 9.01 4.47
CA LEU A 45 -9.24 8.42 3.50
C LEU A 45 -8.69 9.23 2.31
N LYS A 46 -9.40 10.21 1.75
CA LYS A 46 -8.88 11.16 0.76
C LYS A 46 -8.39 12.47 1.41
N HIS A 47 -7.35 12.45 2.23
CA HIS A 47 -6.65 13.70 2.52
C HIS A 47 -5.74 14.03 1.36
N GLY A 48 -5.78 15.28 0.93
CA GLY A 48 -4.74 15.87 0.10
C GLY A 48 -3.37 15.56 0.69
N GLY A 49 -2.45 15.20 -0.19
CA GLY A 49 -1.14 14.63 0.15
C GLY A 49 -0.52 13.91 -1.04
N GLY A 50 -1.39 13.38 -1.92
CA GLY A 50 -0.99 12.78 -3.19
C GLY A 50 -0.46 11.36 -3.04
N CYS A 51 -0.34 10.70 -4.18
CA CYS A 51 0.28 9.38 -4.31
C CYS A 51 1.06 9.35 -5.61
N VAL A 52 2.12 8.55 -5.65
CA VAL A 52 2.84 8.25 -6.87
C VAL A 52 2.36 6.90 -7.38
N MET A 53 1.88 6.86 -8.62
CA MET A 53 1.62 5.62 -9.34
C MET A 53 2.88 5.25 -10.09
N VAL A 54 3.34 4.01 -9.91
CA VAL A 54 4.52 3.49 -10.62
C VAL A 54 4.09 2.24 -11.36
N TRP A 55 4.51 2.15 -12.61
CA TRP A 55 4.39 0.96 -13.44
C TRP A 55 5.78 0.36 -13.62
N GLY A 56 5.92 -0.93 -13.32
CA GLY A 56 7.22 -1.59 -13.28
C GLY A 56 7.18 -2.95 -13.95
N ILE A 57 8.20 -3.21 -14.75
CA ILE A 57 8.47 -4.53 -15.32
C ILE A 57 9.59 -5.16 -14.50
N TYR A 58 9.44 -6.42 -14.11
CA TYR A 58 10.50 -7.18 -13.49
C TYR A 58 10.58 -8.61 -14.02
N HIS A 59 11.80 -9.13 -14.05
CA HIS A 59 12.09 -10.50 -14.41
C HIS A 59 12.60 -11.22 -13.17
N ILE A 60 12.07 -12.41 -12.88
CA ILE A 60 12.54 -13.22 -11.76
C ILE A 60 13.89 -13.82 -12.17
N LYS A 61 14.95 -13.08 -11.85
CA LYS A 61 16.26 -13.67 -11.69
C LYS A 61 16.27 -14.25 -10.30
N VAL A 62 16.01 -15.56 -10.20
CA VAL A 62 16.19 -16.32 -8.96
C VAL A 62 17.58 -15.95 -8.45
N LEU A 63 17.64 -15.18 -7.36
CA LEU A 63 18.87 -14.83 -6.67
C LEU A 63 19.31 -16.10 -5.90
N VAL A 64 19.76 -17.09 -6.65
CA VAL A 64 20.49 -18.24 -6.13
C VAL A 64 21.91 -18.05 -6.64
N ASP A 65 22.66 -17.29 -5.85
CA ASP A 65 24.06 -17.62 -5.57
C ASP A 65 24.07 -18.29 -4.19
#